data_AF-A0A2V5YJS4-F1
#
_entry.id   AF-A0A2V5YJS4-F1
#
_cell.length_a   1.000
_cell.length_b   1.000
_cell.length_c   1.000
_cell.angle_alpha   90.00
_cell.angle_beta   90.00
_cell.angle_gamma   90.00
#
_symmetry.space_group_name_H-M   'P 1'
#
loop_
_entity.id
_entity.type
_entity.pdbx_description
1 polymer ?
#
loop_
_entity_poly.entity_id
_entity_poly.type
_entity_poly.pdbx_seq_one_letter_code
_entity_poly.pdbx_strand_id
1 'polypeptide(L)'
;MKRVSDCFWPNRSRWYLRLRKRMRITLIHNPKAGDAKHGKKQLMAALAKAGHHATYQSTKEPGLKKALKEPTDLVLAAGGDGTTAKVAYGLVDSGIPLSVLPLGTANNLARALGFVASPEEIIGRLDGGKKRAFDVGHAYGPWGARYFFEAAGGGLLADYVRAAKKDRKKQPKIKKLSKEQEMARHGALLRRMLHDYPARQWKIKIDGKDISGSYLLWEAMNIHSVGPALYLAPRAATRDGRFDFACARPADCALLAKHFDARVAGKKSKSPLPARKFRELRVVWNGSTLHLDDKLWPDKKQSQKSSSEIKITVKHSALIVLQPAPAVKT
;
A
#
# COMPACT_ATOMS: atom_id res chain seq x y z
N MET A 1 -77.56 -4.71 14.91
CA MET A 1 -76.29 -5.46 14.78
C MET A 1 -75.26 -4.59 14.07
N LYS A 2 -74.10 -4.41 14.69
CA LYS A 2 -73.01 -3.48 14.33
C LYS A 2 -72.21 -3.95 13.11
N ARG A 3 -71.78 -3.02 12.25
CA ARG A 3 -70.59 -3.10 11.39
C ARG A 3 -69.97 -1.69 11.38
N VAL A 4 -69.11 -1.38 12.36
CA VAL A 4 -67.63 -1.44 12.33
C VAL A 4 -67.06 -0.63 11.16
N SER A 5 -66.64 0.57 11.54
CA SER A 5 -65.76 1.50 10.84
C SER A 5 -64.36 0.93 10.71
N ASP A 6 -63.86 0.75 9.50
CA ASP A 6 -62.45 0.49 9.25
C ASP A 6 -61.71 1.83 9.08
N CYS A 7 -61.02 2.19 10.16
CA CYS A 7 -60.07 3.29 10.21
C CYS A 7 -58.85 2.99 9.32
N PHE A 8 -58.58 3.92 8.42
CA PHE A 8 -57.32 4.11 7.71
C PHE A 8 -56.11 4.08 8.68
N TRP A 9 -55.19 3.14 8.50
CA TRP A 9 -53.83 3.21 9.07
C TRP A 9 -52.84 3.38 7.92
N PRO A 10 -52.17 4.55 7.77
CA PRO A 10 -51.05 4.66 6.85
C PRO A 10 -49.84 3.95 7.43
N ASN A 11 -49.37 2.98 6.66
CA ASN A 11 -48.03 2.41 6.57
C ASN A 11 -46.96 3.09 7.47
N ARG A 12 -46.55 2.43 8.56
CA ARG A 12 -45.44 2.88 9.40
C ARG A 12 -44.13 2.70 8.63
N SER A 13 -43.65 3.78 8.02
CA SER A 13 -42.30 3.94 7.50
C SER A 13 -41.28 3.54 8.56
N ARG A 14 -40.58 2.44 8.30
CA ARG A 14 -39.57 1.85 9.19
C ARG A 14 -38.29 2.68 9.11
N TRP A 15 -38.27 3.84 9.78
CA TRP A 15 -37.07 4.65 9.98
C TRP A 15 -36.10 3.91 10.91
N TYR A 16 -35.24 3.05 10.36
CA TYR A 16 -34.07 2.58 11.08
C TYR A 16 -33.09 3.76 11.20
N LEU A 17 -33.22 4.53 12.29
CA LEU A 17 -32.13 5.32 12.84
C LEU A 17 -30.99 4.35 13.16
N ARG A 18 -30.10 4.12 12.20
CA ARG A 18 -28.88 3.35 12.40
C ARG A 18 -28.01 4.17 13.36
N LEU A 19 -28.10 3.87 14.65
CA LEU A 19 -27.30 4.52 15.69
C LEU A 19 -25.83 4.50 15.25
N ARG A 20 -25.27 5.69 15.01
CA ARG A 20 -23.86 5.85 14.64
C ARG A 20 -23.00 5.28 15.77
N LYS A 21 -22.11 4.34 15.43
CA LYS A 21 -21.27 3.70 16.45
C LYS A 21 -20.11 4.62 16.76
N ARG A 22 -20.15 5.29 17.91
CA ARG A 22 -18.99 6.05 18.40
C ARG A 22 -17.80 5.11 18.56
N MET A 23 -16.73 5.35 17.79
CA MET A 23 -15.47 4.60 17.85
C MET A 23 -14.42 5.38 18.62
N ARG A 24 -13.55 4.65 19.32
CA ARG A 24 -12.24 5.12 19.77
C ARG A 24 -11.24 4.91 18.64
N ILE A 25 -10.64 5.99 18.16
CA ILE A 25 -9.75 5.99 17.00
C ILE A 25 -8.37 6.47 17.42
N THR A 26 -7.34 5.68 17.10
CA THR A 26 -5.95 6.16 17.19
C THR A 26 -5.54 6.71 15.83
N LEU A 27 -5.46 8.03 15.69
CA LEU A 27 -5.01 8.70 14.46
C LEU A 27 -3.48 8.78 14.44
N ILE A 28 -2.86 8.05 13.51
CA ILE A 28 -1.43 8.14 13.22
C ILE A 28 -1.22 9.01 11.98
N HIS A 29 -0.58 10.17 12.15
CA HIS A 29 -0.49 11.17 11.08
C HIS A 29 0.95 11.52 10.70
N ASN A 30 1.23 11.60 9.40
CA ASN A 30 2.45 12.24 8.89
C ASN A 30 2.18 13.70 8.50
N PRO A 31 2.55 14.69 9.34
CA PRO A 31 2.28 16.10 9.06
C PRO A 31 3.05 16.65 7.85
N LYS A 32 4.04 15.91 7.33
CA LYS A 32 4.79 16.27 6.12
C LYS A 32 4.21 15.63 4.85
N ALA A 33 3.10 14.88 4.94
CA ALA A 33 2.46 14.26 3.78
C ALA A 33 1.53 15.24 3.08
N GLY A 34 1.47 15.15 1.74
CA GLY A 34 0.50 15.87 0.93
C GLY A 34 0.75 17.37 0.80
N ASP A 35 -0.33 18.09 0.52
CA ASP A 35 -0.34 19.52 0.20
C ASP A 35 -0.48 20.43 1.44
N ALA A 36 -0.38 19.86 2.65
CA ALA A 36 -0.59 20.52 3.95
C ALA A 36 -2.04 20.97 4.24
N LYS A 37 -3.03 20.61 3.42
CA LYS A 37 -4.44 20.95 3.69
C LYS A 37 -5.06 20.16 4.85
N HIS A 38 -4.52 18.99 5.15
CA HIS A 38 -5.06 18.05 6.14
C HIS A 38 -4.17 17.98 7.39
N GLY A 39 -4.09 19.10 8.12
CA GLY A 39 -3.35 19.19 9.38
C GLY A 39 -4.02 18.43 10.54
N LYS A 40 -3.31 18.33 11.66
CA LYS A 40 -3.81 17.71 12.91
C LYS A 40 -5.18 18.27 13.30
N LYS A 41 -5.34 19.61 13.33
CA LYS A 41 -6.57 20.27 13.78
C LYS A 41 -7.76 19.88 12.89
N GLN A 42 -7.58 19.88 11.58
CA GLN A 42 -8.60 19.54 10.60
C GLN A 42 -9.05 18.08 10.73
N LEU A 43 -8.10 17.14 10.78
CA LEU A 43 -8.40 15.71 10.88
C LEU A 43 -9.10 15.37 12.21
N MET A 44 -8.64 15.94 13.32
CA MET A 44 -9.27 15.75 14.63
C MET A 44 -10.68 16.34 14.68
N ALA A 45 -10.88 17.53 14.10
CA ALA A 45 -12.19 18.16 13.99
C ALA A 45 -13.16 17.34 13.12
N ALA A 46 -12.68 16.78 12.00
CA ALA A 46 -13.48 15.90 11.14
C ALA A 46 -13.91 14.62 11.87
N LEU A 47 -13.00 13.99 12.63
CA LEU A 47 -13.31 12.81 13.46
C LEU A 47 -14.35 13.14 14.55
N ALA A 48 -14.19 14.27 15.22
CA ALA A 48 -15.15 14.74 16.23
C ALA A 48 -16.53 15.03 15.61
N LYS A 49 -16.58 15.70 14.45
CA LYS A 49 -17.81 15.97 13.69
C LYS A 49 -18.51 14.69 13.23
N ALA A 50 -17.74 13.64 12.92
CA ALA A 50 -18.28 12.31 12.63
C ALA A 50 -18.75 11.54 13.88
N GLY A 51 -18.58 12.11 15.08
CA GLY A 51 -19.03 11.50 16.33
C GLY A 51 -18.04 10.49 16.93
N HIS A 52 -16.77 10.50 16.49
CA HIS A 52 -15.74 9.61 17.01
C HIS A 52 -14.89 10.27 18.08
N HIS A 53 -14.38 9.48 19.02
CA HIS A 53 -13.37 9.92 19.97
C HIS A 53 -11.99 9.53 19.44
N ALA A 54 -11.08 10.49 19.29
CA ALA A 54 -9.77 10.22 18.69
C ALA A 54 -8.62 10.63 19.60
N THR A 55 -7.57 9.81 19.62
CA THR A 55 -6.23 10.18 20.10
C THR A 55 -5.32 10.43 18.91
N TYR A 56 -4.28 11.24 19.09
CA TYR A 56 -3.39 11.64 18.00
C TYR A 56 -1.94 11.25 18.29
N GLN A 57 -1.27 10.70 17.29
CA GLN A 57 0.18 10.46 17.31
C GLN A 57 0.81 10.89 15.97
N SER A 58 1.81 11.76 16.06
CA SER A 58 2.63 12.15 14.91
C SER A 58 3.65 11.06 14.58
N THR A 59 3.85 10.79 13.29
CA THR A 59 4.95 9.91 12.82
C THR A 59 6.34 10.55 12.91
N LYS A 60 6.41 11.83 13.28
CA LYS A 60 7.65 12.60 13.49
C LYS A 60 8.06 12.68 14.96
N GLU A 61 7.20 12.24 15.85
CA GLU A 61 7.44 12.20 17.28
C GLU A 61 7.68 10.74 17.74
N PRO A 62 8.41 10.53 18.83
CA PRO A 62 8.41 9.25 19.54
C PRO A 62 7.00 8.85 19.97
N GLY A 63 6.80 7.57 20.31
CA GLY A 63 5.52 7.09 20.87
C GLY A 63 4.67 6.24 19.94
N LEU A 64 5.01 6.12 18.64
CA LEU A 64 4.23 5.30 17.71
C LEU A 64 3.98 3.87 18.20
N LYS A 65 5.02 3.18 18.70
CA LYS A 65 4.88 1.80 19.21
C LYS A 65 3.92 1.74 20.41
N LYS A 66 3.92 2.77 21.27
CA LYS A 66 3.01 2.85 22.41
C LYS A 66 1.58 3.11 21.92
N ALA A 67 1.40 4.11 21.07
CA ALA A 67 0.10 4.48 20.50
C ALA A 67 -0.61 3.30 19.79
N LEU A 68 0.13 2.43 19.11
CA LEU A 68 -0.42 1.24 18.45
C LEU A 68 -0.79 0.10 19.40
N LYS A 69 -0.35 0.14 20.66
CA LYS A 69 -0.70 -0.84 21.70
C LYS A 69 -1.83 -0.36 22.62
N GLU A 70 -2.15 0.92 22.60
CA GLU A 70 -3.25 1.47 23.40
C GLU A 70 -4.61 0.90 22.93
N PRO A 71 -5.54 0.59 23.85
CA PRO A 71 -6.86 0.09 23.50
C PRO A 71 -7.61 1.04 22.56
N THR A 72 -7.98 0.54 21.38
CA THR A 72 -8.65 1.33 20.34
C THR A 72 -9.54 0.43 19.49
N ASP A 73 -10.57 1.00 18.87
CA ASP A 73 -11.48 0.26 18.00
C ASP A 73 -10.98 0.27 16.55
N LEU A 74 -10.15 1.26 16.20
CA LEU A 74 -9.61 1.50 14.86
C LEU A 74 -8.32 2.30 14.95
N VAL A 75 -7.30 1.90 14.19
CA VAL A 75 -6.16 2.78 13.89
C VAL A 75 -6.36 3.40 12.52
N LEU A 76 -6.29 4.73 12.46
CA LEU A 76 -6.44 5.50 11.23
C LEU A 76 -5.08 6.05 10.80
N ALA A 77 -4.53 5.55 9.71
CA ALA A 77 -3.25 6.01 9.15
C ALA A 77 -3.46 7.15 8.16
N ALA A 78 -2.99 8.35 8.49
CA ALA A 78 -3.07 9.53 7.64
C ALA A 78 -1.70 9.88 7.05
N GLY A 79 -1.50 9.61 5.77
CA GLY A 79 -0.20 9.79 5.13
C GLY A 79 -0.12 9.18 3.74
N GLY A 80 1.11 9.00 3.26
CA GLY A 80 1.40 8.18 2.09
C GLY A 80 1.71 6.73 2.44
N ASP A 81 2.12 5.97 1.44
CA ASP A 81 2.42 4.54 1.53
C ASP A 81 3.37 4.20 2.69
N GLY A 82 4.47 4.93 2.85
CA GLY A 82 5.40 4.71 3.98
C GLY A 82 4.80 4.96 5.38
N THR A 83 3.77 5.80 5.52
CA THR A 83 3.01 5.94 6.78
C THR A 83 2.13 4.73 6.98
N THR A 84 1.35 4.37 5.95
CA THR A 84 0.41 3.25 6.00
C THR A 84 1.14 1.93 6.29
N ALA A 85 2.24 1.65 5.60
CA ALA A 85 3.06 0.46 5.83
C ALA A 85 3.65 0.42 7.24
N LYS A 86 4.07 1.57 7.80
CA LYS A 86 4.58 1.62 9.17
C LYS A 86 3.50 1.29 10.21
N VAL A 87 2.29 1.79 10.00
CA VAL A 87 1.14 1.48 10.87
C VAL A 87 0.74 0.02 10.70
N ALA A 88 0.56 -0.45 9.46
CA ALA A 88 0.21 -1.82 9.14
C ALA A 88 1.19 -2.83 9.77
N TYR A 89 2.50 -2.52 9.73
CA TYR A 89 3.53 -3.34 10.38
C TYR A 89 3.29 -3.55 11.87
N GLY A 90 2.85 -2.52 12.59
CA GLY A 90 2.56 -2.64 14.03
C GLY A 90 1.20 -3.28 14.34
N LEU A 91 0.38 -3.55 13.32
CA LEU A 91 -0.96 -4.13 13.46
C LEU A 91 -1.06 -5.56 12.91
N VAL A 92 0.02 -6.10 12.36
CA VAL A 92 0.08 -7.52 11.97
C VAL A 92 -0.23 -8.36 13.21
N ASP A 93 -1.20 -9.27 13.07
CA ASP A 93 -1.72 -10.17 14.12
C ASP A 93 -2.35 -9.47 15.34
N SER A 94 -2.55 -8.14 15.34
CA SER A 94 -3.10 -7.44 16.51
C SER A 94 -4.62 -7.60 16.65
N GLY A 95 -5.32 -7.97 15.57
CA GLY A 95 -6.79 -7.96 15.50
C GLY A 95 -7.41 -6.56 15.45
N ILE A 96 -6.62 -5.49 15.59
CA ILE A 96 -7.10 -4.11 15.53
C ILE A 96 -7.21 -3.69 14.05
N PRO A 97 -8.40 -3.23 13.60
CA PRO A 97 -8.57 -2.78 12.23
C PRO A 97 -7.72 -1.55 11.88
N LEU A 98 -7.22 -1.52 10.65
CA LEU A 98 -6.58 -0.38 9.99
C LEU A 98 -7.54 0.29 9.01
N SER A 99 -7.60 1.62 9.00
CA SER A 99 -8.14 2.40 7.89
C SER A 99 -7.13 3.48 7.47
N VAL A 100 -7.29 4.04 6.27
CA VAL A 100 -6.27 4.89 5.64
C VAL A 100 -6.87 6.19 5.10
N LEU A 101 -6.20 7.32 5.38
CA LEU A 101 -6.43 8.61 4.71
C LEU A 101 -5.28 8.85 3.72
N PRO A 102 -5.53 8.80 2.39
CA PRO A 102 -4.50 8.81 1.35
C PRO A 102 -3.94 10.22 1.10
N LEU A 103 -3.04 10.67 1.97
CA LEU A 103 -2.44 12.00 1.90
C LEU A 103 -1.16 12.06 1.05
N GLY A 104 -0.58 10.92 0.66
CA GLY A 104 0.65 10.86 -0.13
C GLY A 104 0.46 11.12 -1.62
N THR A 105 1.55 10.93 -2.36
CA THR A 105 1.64 11.11 -3.82
C THR A 105 1.07 9.91 -4.57
N ALA A 106 1.64 8.71 -4.37
CA ALA A 106 1.21 7.47 -5.04
C ALA A 106 -0.04 6.86 -4.36
N ASN A 107 0.06 6.58 -3.06
CA ASN A 107 -0.98 5.94 -2.25
C ASN A 107 -1.38 4.57 -2.83
N ASN A 108 -0.40 3.77 -3.26
CA ASN A 108 -0.62 2.47 -3.88
C ASN A 108 -1.49 1.56 -3.00
N LEU A 109 -1.13 1.42 -1.72
CA LEU A 109 -1.86 0.54 -0.80
C LEU A 109 -3.29 1.03 -0.57
N ALA A 110 -3.48 2.34 -0.38
CA ALA A 110 -4.80 2.94 -0.19
C ALA A 110 -5.67 2.77 -1.45
N ARG A 111 -5.12 3.03 -2.64
CA ARG A 111 -5.82 2.87 -3.93
C ARG A 111 -6.19 1.42 -4.19
N ALA A 112 -5.29 0.47 -3.94
CA ALA A 112 -5.54 -0.96 -4.08
C ALA A 112 -6.68 -1.43 -3.17
N LEU A 113 -6.82 -0.81 -2.00
CA LEU A 113 -7.89 -1.08 -1.05
C LEU A 113 -9.18 -0.25 -1.30
N GLY A 114 -9.23 0.57 -2.37
CA GLY A 114 -10.40 1.34 -2.76
C GLY A 114 -10.56 2.71 -2.07
N PHE A 115 -9.56 3.18 -1.33
CA PHE A 115 -9.57 4.51 -0.69
C PHE A 115 -9.18 5.59 -1.72
N VAL A 116 -10.16 6.10 -2.45
CA VAL A 116 -9.99 7.12 -3.51
C VAL A 116 -10.68 8.45 -3.22
N ALA A 117 -11.39 8.54 -2.10
CA ALA A 117 -12.17 9.70 -1.67
C ALA A 117 -11.37 10.67 -0.79
N SER A 118 -11.94 11.83 -0.48
CA SER A 118 -11.32 12.79 0.42
C SER A 118 -11.17 12.22 1.85
N PRO A 119 -10.22 12.70 2.66
CA PRO A 119 -10.10 12.32 4.06
C PRO A 119 -11.40 12.49 4.86
N GLU A 120 -12.12 13.58 4.65
CA GLU A 120 -13.39 13.89 5.30
C GLU A 120 -14.49 12.91 4.89
N GLU A 121 -14.59 12.60 3.60
CA GLU A 121 -15.53 11.60 3.09
C GLU A 121 -15.23 10.21 3.63
N ILE A 122 -13.95 9.83 3.76
CA ILE A 122 -13.55 8.56 4.36
C ILE A 122 -13.95 8.54 5.83
N ILE A 123 -13.62 9.59 6.60
CA ILE A 123 -13.96 9.72 8.02
C ILE A 123 -15.47 9.61 8.23
N GLY A 124 -16.28 10.33 7.44
CA GLY A 124 -17.74 10.32 7.55
C GLY A 124 -18.40 8.99 7.21
N ARG A 125 -17.67 8.05 6.60
CA ARG A 125 -18.16 6.71 6.20
C ARG A 125 -17.46 5.57 6.94
N LEU A 126 -16.68 5.87 7.98
CA LEU A 126 -16.12 4.83 8.84
C LEU A 126 -17.23 4.07 9.56
N ASP A 127 -18.29 4.78 9.96
CA ASP A 127 -19.53 4.18 10.46
C ASP A 127 -20.17 3.28 9.41
N GLY A 128 -20.41 2.02 9.78
CA GLY A 128 -20.95 1.01 8.86
C GLY A 128 -19.94 0.49 7.84
N GLY A 129 -18.66 0.83 7.98
CA GLY A 129 -17.56 0.23 7.22
C GLY A 129 -17.48 -1.28 7.42
N LYS A 130 -16.91 -1.98 6.44
CA LYS A 130 -16.75 -3.44 6.46
C LYS A 130 -15.30 -3.80 6.77
N LYS A 131 -15.12 -4.63 7.79
CA LYS A 131 -13.83 -5.27 8.08
C LYS A 131 -13.53 -6.29 7.00
N ARG A 132 -12.34 -6.22 6.40
CA ARG A 132 -11.83 -7.19 5.43
C ARG A 132 -10.48 -7.67 5.90
N ALA A 133 -10.24 -8.97 5.78
CA ALA A 133 -8.91 -9.52 5.93
C ALA A 133 -7.97 -8.93 4.87
N PHE A 134 -6.67 -8.97 5.17
CA PHE A 134 -5.59 -8.58 4.27
C PHE A 134 -4.41 -9.50 4.49
N ASP A 135 -3.92 -10.10 3.41
CA ASP A 135 -2.76 -10.97 3.38
C ASP A 135 -1.47 -10.14 3.43
N VAL A 136 -0.50 -10.58 4.22
CA VAL A 136 0.75 -9.86 4.45
C VAL A 136 1.93 -10.63 3.85
N GLY A 137 2.81 -9.92 3.16
CA GLY A 137 4.09 -10.42 2.70
C GLY A 137 5.03 -10.74 3.84
N HIS A 138 5.55 -11.96 3.90
CA HIS A 138 6.53 -12.38 4.89
C HIS A 138 7.83 -12.81 4.22
N ALA A 139 8.86 -11.97 4.33
CA ALA A 139 10.18 -12.20 3.77
C ALA A 139 11.17 -12.57 4.88
N TYR A 140 11.85 -13.70 4.69
CA TYR A 140 12.95 -14.17 5.51
C TYR A 140 14.24 -14.11 4.70
N GLY A 141 15.30 -13.62 5.32
CA GLY A 141 16.63 -13.58 4.72
C GLY A 141 17.67 -13.24 5.78
N PRO A 142 18.86 -12.78 5.36
CA PRO A 142 19.97 -12.44 6.26
C PRO A 142 19.64 -11.37 7.30
N TRP A 143 18.60 -10.57 7.06
CA TRP A 143 18.07 -9.56 7.97
C TRP A 143 16.98 -10.08 8.94
N GLY A 144 16.75 -11.39 8.97
CA GLY A 144 15.67 -12.05 9.70
C GLY A 144 14.31 -11.90 9.03
N ALA A 145 13.25 -12.01 9.82
CA ALA A 145 11.87 -11.86 9.37
C ALA A 145 11.47 -10.40 9.16
N ARG A 146 10.83 -10.11 8.03
CA ARG A 146 10.28 -8.80 7.69
C ARG A 146 8.94 -8.93 6.99
N TYR A 147 8.05 -7.98 7.27
CA TYR A 147 6.80 -7.83 6.54
C TYR A 147 6.88 -6.80 5.42
N PHE A 148 6.12 -7.04 4.36
CA PHE A 148 5.82 -6.09 3.30
C PHE A 148 4.33 -6.16 2.95
N PHE A 149 3.78 -5.08 2.39
CA PHE A 149 2.35 -4.94 2.14
C PHE A 149 2.01 -4.70 0.67
N GLU A 150 2.92 -4.09 -0.09
CA GLU A 150 2.76 -3.78 -1.50
C GLU A 150 3.44 -4.84 -2.37
N ALA A 151 4.77 -4.93 -2.25
CA ALA A 151 5.59 -5.80 -3.08
C ALA A 151 6.99 -6.02 -2.49
N ALA A 152 7.64 -7.08 -2.96
CA ALA A 152 9.06 -7.35 -2.72
C ALA A 152 9.73 -7.71 -4.05
N GLY A 153 10.88 -7.11 -4.34
CA GLY A 153 11.46 -7.24 -5.68
C GLY A 153 12.94 -6.89 -5.79
N GLY A 154 13.48 -7.16 -6.97
CA GLY A 154 14.88 -6.99 -7.32
C GLY A 154 15.08 -6.50 -8.75
N GLY A 155 16.27 -5.96 -9.02
CA GLY A 155 16.61 -5.41 -10.33
C GLY A 155 16.24 -3.93 -10.46
N LEU A 156 15.70 -3.55 -11.62
CA LEU A 156 15.50 -2.15 -12.03
C LEU A 156 14.72 -1.35 -10.99
N LEU A 157 13.63 -1.91 -10.46
CA LEU A 157 12.78 -1.19 -9.52
C LEU A 157 13.49 -0.93 -8.18
N ALA A 158 14.19 -1.95 -7.64
CA ALA A 158 14.99 -1.81 -6.42
C ALA A 158 16.08 -0.73 -6.57
N ASP A 159 16.76 -0.72 -7.71
CA ASP A 159 17.77 0.28 -8.02
C ASP A 159 17.19 1.67 -8.23
N TYR A 160 16.02 1.75 -8.85
CA TYR A 160 15.27 2.99 -8.96
C TYR A 160 14.89 3.55 -7.58
N VAL A 161 14.38 2.72 -6.66
CA VAL A 161 14.04 3.17 -5.29
C VAL A 161 15.29 3.73 -4.60
N ARG A 162 16.47 3.13 -4.83
CA ARG A 162 17.75 3.66 -4.35
C ARG A 162 18.10 5.01 -4.98
N ALA A 163 17.98 5.14 -6.30
CA ALA A 163 18.26 6.38 -7.02
C ALA A 163 17.30 7.52 -6.61
N ALA A 164 16.00 7.27 -6.59
CA ALA A 164 14.97 8.23 -6.20
C ALA A 164 15.20 8.76 -4.77
N LYS A 165 15.60 7.90 -3.82
CA LYS A 165 15.96 8.33 -2.46
C LYS A 165 17.20 9.20 -2.42
N LYS A 166 18.21 8.93 -3.26
CA LYS A 166 19.42 9.77 -3.36
C LYS A 166 19.07 11.14 -3.95
N ASP A 167 18.29 11.18 -5.02
CA ASP A 167 17.87 12.43 -5.69
C ASP A 167 17.08 13.33 -4.74
N ARG A 168 16.13 12.77 -3.99
CA ARG A 168 15.36 13.51 -2.98
C ARG A 168 16.24 14.11 -1.87
N LYS A 169 17.33 13.44 -1.48
CA LYS A 169 18.29 13.99 -0.49
C LYS A 169 19.14 15.12 -1.06
N LYS A 170 19.50 15.06 -2.34
CA LYS A 170 20.31 16.09 -3.02
C LYS A 170 19.50 17.34 -3.34
N GLN A 171 18.19 17.22 -3.54
CA GLN A 171 17.34 18.34 -3.96
C GLN A 171 16.19 18.59 -2.96
N PRO A 172 16.47 18.99 -1.71
CA PRO A 172 15.44 19.21 -0.70
C PRO A 172 14.55 20.45 -0.97
N LYS A 173 14.92 21.34 -1.91
CA LYS A 173 14.33 22.68 -2.12
C LYS A 173 13.62 22.88 -3.47
N ILE A 174 13.19 21.84 -4.18
CA ILE A 174 12.41 22.03 -5.42
C ILE A 174 11.03 22.59 -5.07
N LYS A 175 10.49 23.50 -5.91
CA LYS A 175 9.07 23.89 -5.91
C LYS A 175 8.19 22.65 -5.67
N LYS A 176 7.20 22.75 -4.77
CA LYS A 176 6.23 21.65 -4.54
C LYS A 176 5.56 21.33 -5.88
N LEU A 177 5.99 20.23 -6.50
CA LEU A 177 5.36 19.70 -7.70
C LEU A 177 3.95 19.23 -7.34
N SER A 178 3.03 19.25 -8.31
CA SER A 178 1.77 18.52 -8.17
C SER A 178 2.06 17.01 -8.05
N LYS A 179 1.08 16.24 -7.58
CA LYS A 179 1.22 14.78 -7.50
C LYS A 179 1.50 14.18 -8.88
N GLU A 180 0.84 14.71 -9.91
CA GLU A 180 0.99 14.28 -11.30
C GLU A 180 2.40 14.55 -11.82
N GLN A 181 2.93 15.74 -11.56
CA GLN A 181 4.29 16.12 -11.94
C GLN A 181 5.36 15.28 -11.22
N GLU A 182 5.17 15.03 -9.92
CA GLU A 182 6.07 14.15 -9.15
C GLU A 182 6.08 12.73 -9.74
N MET A 183 4.90 12.20 -10.08
CA MET A 183 4.80 10.87 -10.67
C MET A 183 5.38 10.79 -12.09
N ALA A 184 5.18 11.83 -12.91
CA ALA A 184 5.78 11.91 -14.25
C ALA A 184 7.31 11.94 -14.17
N ARG A 185 7.88 12.71 -13.23
CA ARG A 185 9.33 12.73 -12.95
C ARG A 185 9.85 11.35 -12.57
N HIS A 186 9.14 10.63 -11.70
CA HIS A 186 9.52 9.28 -11.30
C HIS A 186 9.43 8.27 -12.46
N GLY A 187 8.41 8.37 -13.30
CA GLY A 187 8.31 7.59 -14.54
C GLY A 187 9.47 7.87 -15.50
N ALA A 188 9.87 9.14 -15.64
CA ALA A 188 10.98 9.54 -16.51
C ALA A 188 12.32 9.00 -15.99
N LEU A 189 12.52 8.99 -14.66
CA LEU A 189 13.70 8.38 -14.06
C LEU A 189 13.77 6.87 -14.36
N LEU A 190 12.67 6.14 -14.20
CA LEU A 190 12.60 4.71 -14.55
C LEU A 190 12.87 4.48 -16.04
N ARG A 191 12.25 5.27 -16.91
CA ARG A 191 12.43 5.19 -18.36
C ARG A 191 13.87 5.44 -18.80
N ARG A 192 14.54 6.41 -18.18
CA ARG A 192 15.96 6.69 -18.39
C ARG A 192 16.83 5.54 -17.88
N MET A 193 16.56 5.05 -16.68
CA MET A 193 17.34 3.94 -16.10
C MET A 193 17.21 2.67 -16.93
N LEU A 194 16.03 2.40 -17.50
CA LEU A 194 15.77 1.22 -18.33
C LEU A 194 16.65 1.17 -19.60
N HIS A 195 16.96 2.32 -20.20
CA HIS A 195 17.69 2.40 -21.48
C HIS A 195 19.00 1.58 -21.46
N ASP A 196 19.79 1.73 -20.39
CA ASP A 196 21.09 1.07 -20.23
C ASP A 196 21.07 0.03 -19.08
N TYR A 197 19.90 -0.43 -18.65
CA TYR A 197 19.83 -1.30 -17.49
C TYR A 197 20.31 -2.71 -17.81
N PRO A 198 21.37 -3.22 -17.17
CA PRO A 198 21.82 -4.58 -17.40
C PRO A 198 20.84 -5.56 -16.76
N ALA A 199 20.36 -6.53 -17.54
CA ALA A 199 19.65 -7.67 -16.98
C ALA A 199 20.61 -8.51 -16.13
N ARG A 200 20.10 -9.05 -15.02
CA ARG A 200 20.89 -9.81 -14.04
C ARG A 200 20.42 -11.25 -14.02
N GLN A 201 21.36 -12.17 -13.82
CA GLN A 201 21.04 -13.57 -13.58
C GLN A 201 20.52 -13.74 -12.14
N TRP A 202 19.35 -14.35 -12.02
CA TRP A 202 18.74 -14.69 -10.73
C TRP A 202 18.44 -16.18 -10.68
N LYS A 203 18.74 -16.81 -9.54
CA LYS A 203 18.26 -18.16 -9.25
C LYS A 203 16.98 -18.04 -8.45
N ILE A 204 15.86 -18.41 -9.05
CA ILE A 204 14.52 -18.20 -8.48
C ILE A 204 13.71 -19.49 -8.58
N LYS A 205 13.06 -19.87 -7.48
CA LYS A 205 12.05 -20.93 -7.45
C LYS A 205 10.71 -20.36 -7.01
N ILE A 206 9.65 -20.71 -7.73
CA ILE A 206 8.27 -20.38 -7.39
C ILE A 206 7.51 -21.67 -7.15
N ASP A 207 6.99 -21.85 -5.94
CA ASP A 207 6.27 -23.06 -5.51
C ASP A 207 7.04 -24.33 -5.91
N GLY A 208 8.36 -24.33 -5.67
CA GLY A 208 9.27 -25.43 -6.02
C GLY A 208 9.75 -25.47 -7.48
N LYS A 209 9.08 -24.80 -8.42
CA LYS A 209 9.47 -24.77 -9.85
C LYS A 209 10.59 -23.76 -10.09
N ASP A 210 11.68 -24.23 -10.69
CA ASP A 210 12.78 -23.37 -11.14
C ASP A 210 12.33 -22.46 -12.29
N ILE A 211 12.56 -21.17 -12.10
CA ILE A 211 12.34 -20.12 -13.11
C ILE A 211 13.57 -19.21 -13.21
N SER A 212 14.75 -19.72 -12.87
CA SER A 212 16.01 -18.99 -12.95
C SER A 212 16.25 -18.43 -14.34
N GLY A 213 16.94 -17.29 -14.42
CA GLY A 213 17.27 -16.66 -15.68
C GLY A 213 17.64 -15.19 -15.55
N SER A 214 17.71 -14.54 -16.71
CA SER A 214 18.06 -13.13 -16.81
C SER A 214 16.83 -12.23 -16.72
N TYR A 215 16.84 -11.30 -15.76
CA TYR A 215 15.73 -10.38 -15.47
C TYR A 215 16.21 -8.93 -15.42
N LEU A 216 15.45 -8.03 -16.04
CA LEU A 216 15.53 -6.59 -15.81
C LEU A 216 14.93 -6.25 -14.44
N LEU A 217 13.79 -6.87 -14.11
CA LEU A 217 13.17 -6.83 -12.79
C LEU A 217 12.36 -8.09 -12.50
N TRP A 218 12.16 -8.37 -11.22
CA TRP A 218 11.19 -9.33 -10.73
C TRP A 218 10.53 -8.80 -9.46
N GLU A 219 9.23 -9.06 -9.29
CA GLU A 219 8.40 -8.54 -8.22
C GLU A 219 7.43 -9.61 -7.71
N ALA A 220 7.44 -9.83 -6.39
CA ALA A 220 6.40 -10.50 -5.64
C ALA A 220 5.33 -9.47 -5.25
N MET A 221 4.24 -9.39 -6.01
CA MET A 221 3.21 -8.36 -5.86
C MET A 221 2.06 -8.85 -4.96
N ASN A 222 1.72 -8.09 -3.93
CA ASN A 222 0.52 -8.28 -3.11
C ASN A 222 -0.64 -7.39 -3.54
N ILE A 223 -0.33 -6.23 -4.11
CA ILE A 223 -1.30 -5.28 -4.68
C ILE A 223 -1.03 -5.05 -6.17
N HIS A 224 -1.96 -4.36 -6.83
CA HIS A 224 -1.87 -4.14 -8.27
C HIS A 224 -0.68 -3.30 -8.74
N SER A 225 -0.13 -2.46 -7.86
CA SER A 225 0.86 -1.45 -8.22
C SER A 225 1.94 -1.23 -7.18
N VAL A 226 3.13 -0.81 -7.62
CA VAL A 226 4.29 -0.55 -6.75
C VAL A 226 5.00 0.74 -7.14
N GLY A 227 5.73 1.35 -6.21
CA GLY A 227 6.58 2.52 -6.47
C GLY A 227 5.76 3.71 -6.97
N PRO A 228 6.12 4.35 -8.09
CA PRO A 228 5.37 5.47 -8.65
C PRO A 228 4.12 4.99 -9.40
N ALA A 229 3.25 4.22 -8.73
CA ALA A 229 2.01 3.65 -9.26
C ALA A 229 2.22 2.90 -10.59
N LEU A 230 3.21 2.02 -10.63
CA LEU A 230 3.44 1.10 -11.75
C LEU A 230 2.50 -0.09 -11.60
N TYR A 231 1.56 -0.27 -12.52
CA TYR A 231 0.54 -1.32 -12.44
C TYR A 231 1.06 -2.64 -13.01
N LEU A 232 1.97 -3.30 -12.27
CA LEU A 232 2.66 -4.52 -12.73
C LEU A 232 1.81 -5.80 -12.63
N ALA A 233 0.86 -5.86 -11.69
CA ALA A 233 0.05 -7.06 -11.44
C ALA A 233 -1.44 -6.71 -11.37
N PRO A 234 -2.12 -6.41 -12.49
CA PRO A 234 -3.49 -5.91 -12.51
C PRO A 234 -4.55 -6.88 -11.94
N ARG A 235 -4.19 -8.14 -11.65
CA ARG A 235 -5.06 -9.17 -11.07
C ARG A 235 -4.70 -9.56 -9.62
N ALA A 236 -3.71 -8.89 -9.02
CA ALA A 236 -3.31 -9.15 -7.64
C ALA A 236 -4.46 -8.95 -6.67
N ALA A 237 -4.69 -9.91 -5.79
CA ALA A 237 -5.75 -9.85 -4.79
C ALA A 237 -5.14 -9.94 -3.40
N THR A 238 -5.57 -9.08 -2.49
CA THR A 238 -4.97 -8.96 -1.15
C THR A 238 -5.51 -9.96 -0.13
N ARG A 239 -6.25 -10.98 -0.58
CA ARG A 239 -7.08 -11.85 0.28
C ARG A 239 -7.19 -13.30 -0.22
N ASP A 240 -6.46 -13.66 -1.27
CA ASP A 240 -6.58 -14.98 -1.91
C ASP A 240 -5.49 -15.96 -1.46
N GLY A 241 -4.67 -15.56 -0.48
CA GLY A 241 -3.58 -16.35 0.06
C GLY A 241 -2.42 -16.53 -0.93
N ARG A 242 -2.28 -15.65 -1.92
CA ARG A 242 -1.28 -15.73 -2.98
C ARG A 242 -0.68 -14.35 -3.29
N PHE A 243 0.50 -14.35 -3.90
CA PHE A 243 1.06 -13.19 -4.57
C PHE A 243 1.03 -13.39 -6.09
N ASP A 244 1.17 -12.30 -6.83
CA ASP A 244 1.41 -12.31 -8.28
C ASP A 244 2.89 -12.04 -8.55
N PHE A 245 3.57 -12.98 -9.20
CA PHE A 245 4.94 -12.79 -9.67
C PHE A 245 4.91 -12.05 -11.00
N ALA A 246 5.36 -10.80 -11.01
CA ALA A 246 5.54 -9.98 -12.20
C ALA A 246 7.03 -9.84 -12.52
N CYS A 247 7.43 -9.99 -13.78
CA CYS A 247 8.82 -9.86 -14.17
C CYS A 247 8.97 -9.30 -15.57
N ALA A 248 10.13 -8.69 -15.86
CA ALA A 248 10.55 -8.34 -17.20
C ALA A 248 11.91 -8.96 -17.50
N ARG A 249 12.01 -9.67 -18.61
CA ARG A 249 13.24 -10.22 -19.19
C ARG A 249 13.81 -9.23 -20.21
N PRO A 250 15.05 -9.43 -20.72
CA PRO A 250 15.61 -8.57 -21.77
C PRO A 250 14.68 -8.36 -22.98
N ALA A 251 13.99 -9.43 -23.42
CA ALA A 251 13.03 -9.38 -24.51
C ALA A 251 11.81 -8.47 -24.24
N ASP A 252 11.49 -8.21 -22.97
CA ASP A 252 10.34 -7.39 -22.56
C ASP A 252 10.69 -5.90 -22.45
N CYS A 253 11.93 -5.49 -22.77
CA CYS A 253 12.41 -4.13 -22.58
C CYS A 253 11.52 -3.08 -23.27
N ALA A 254 11.13 -3.32 -24.53
CA ALA A 254 10.27 -2.41 -25.28
C ALA A 254 8.86 -2.29 -24.67
N LEU A 255 8.30 -3.40 -24.17
CA LEU A 255 7.00 -3.41 -23.49
C LEU A 255 7.05 -2.61 -22.19
N LEU A 256 8.13 -2.78 -21.41
CA LEU A 256 8.34 -2.06 -20.17
C LEU A 256 8.58 -0.57 -20.41
N ALA A 257 9.33 -0.21 -21.46
CA ALA A 257 9.54 1.18 -21.87
C ALA A 257 8.21 1.87 -22.20
N LYS A 258 7.36 1.24 -23.02
CA LYS A 258 6.01 1.75 -23.35
C LYS A 258 5.14 1.92 -22.09
N HIS A 259 5.24 1.01 -21.13
CA HIS A 259 4.52 1.13 -19.86
C HIS A 259 4.98 2.36 -19.06
N PHE A 260 6.29 2.60 -18.99
CA PHE A 260 6.84 3.80 -18.34
C PHE A 260 6.49 5.09 -19.09
N ASP A 261 6.53 5.10 -20.42
CA ASP A 261 6.14 6.27 -21.24
C ASP A 261 4.67 6.64 -21.02
N ALA A 262 3.78 5.65 -20.95
CA ALA A 262 2.38 5.88 -20.58
C ALA A 262 2.27 6.49 -19.17
N ARG A 263 3.09 6.04 -18.22
CA ARG A 263 3.10 6.58 -16.86
C ARG A 263 3.59 8.02 -16.81
N VAL A 264 4.61 8.36 -17.60
CA VAL A 264 5.13 9.73 -17.78
C VAL A 264 4.05 10.65 -18.34
N ALA A 265 3.29 10.17 -19.32
CA ALA A 265 2.14 10.88 -19.90
C ALA A 265 0.91 10.95 -18.98
N GLY A 266 1.00 10.48 -17.73
CA GLY A 266 -0.11 10.48 -16.77
C GLY A 266 -1.21 9.44 -17.06
N LYS A 267 -1.02 8.56 -18.06
CA LYS A 267 -1.99 7.54 -18.44
C LYS A 267 -1.90 6.35 -17.50
N LYS A 268 -3.06 5.80 -17.12
CA LYS A 268 -3.13 4.48 -16.48
C LYS A 268 -3.05 3.43 -17.57
N SER A 269 -1.96 2.67 -17.60
CA SER A 269 -1.83 1.49 -18.46
C SER A 269 -1.75 0.25 -17.58
N LYS A 270 -2.43 -0.83 -17.97
CA LYS A 270 -2.18 -2.14 -17.37
C LYS A 270 -0.82 -2.63 -17.85
N SER A 271 -0.05 -3.28 -16.98
CA SER A 271 1.20 -3.90 -17.42
C SER A 271 0.93 -4.94 -18.51
N PRO A 272 1.71 -4.93 -19.60
CA PRO A 272 1.68 -5.98 -20.62
C PRO A 272 2.40 -7.26 -20.16
N LEU A 273 3.09 -7.24 -19.01
CA LEU A 273 3.90 -8.35 -18.54
C LEU A 273 3.04 -9.49 -18.00
N PRO A 274 3.39 -10.75 -18.29
CA PRO A 274 2.73 -11.89 -17.69
C PRO A 274 2.94 -11.89 -16.18
N ALA A 275 1.86 -12.17 -15.44
CA ALA A 275 1.90 -12.37 -14.00
C ALA A 275 1.40 -13.77 -13.64
N ARG A 276 2.10 -14.44 -12.72
CA ARG A 276 1.76 -15.80 -12.26
C ARG A 276 1.53 -15.81 -10.76
N LYS A 277 0.43 -16.43 -10.31
CA LYS A 277 0.16 -16.58 -8.87
C LYS A 277 1.08 -17.59 -8.20
N PHE A 278 1.45 -17.32 -6.95
CA PHE A 278 2.27 -18.22 -6.14
C PHE A 278 2.05 -18.06 -4.63
N ARG A 279 2.56 -19.01 -3.82
CA ARG A 279 2.52 -18.95 -2.35
C ARG A 279 3.90 -18.83 -1.73
N GLU A 280 4.90 -19.47 -2.33
CA GLU A 280 6.28 -19.45 -1.89
C GLU A 280 7.21 -19.05 -3.04
N LEU A 281 8.10 -18.09 -2.77
CA LEU A 281 9.18 -17.67 -3.65
C LEU A 281 10.50 -17.84 -2.90
N ARG A 282 11.47 -18.50 -3.54
CA ARG A 282 12.86 -18.58 -3.06
C ARG A 282 13.78 -17.94 -4.06
N VAL A 283 14.69 -17.10 -3.57
CA VAL A 283 15.67 -16.40 -4.41
C VAL A 283 17.05 -16.57 -3.80
N VAL A 284 18.00 -17.07 -4.60
CA VAL A 284 19.41 -17.02 -4.21
C VAL A 284 19.90 -15.60 -4.43
N TRP A 285 20.39 -14.99 -3.36
CA TRP A 285 20.71 -13.59 -3.30
C TRP A 285 22.20 -13.36 -3.03
N ASN A 286 22.84 -12.65 -3.96
CA ASN A 286 24.28 -12.38 -3.96
C ASN A 286 24.57 -10.89 -3.68
N GLY A 287 23.87 -10.28 -2.73
CA GLY A 287 24.12 -8.88 -2.33
C GLY A 287 23.57 -7.80 -3.28
N SER A 288 22.91 -8.18 -4.37
CA SER A 288 22.20 -7.23 -5.27
C SER A 288 21.16 -6.41 -4.49
N THR A 289 20.81 -5.20 -4.95
CA THR A 289 19.77 -4.47 -4.22
C THR A 289 18.39 -5.08 -4.43
N LEU A 290 17.66 -5.17 -3.32
CA LEU A 290 16.28 -5.59 -3.22
C LEU A 290 15.45 -4.52 -2.54
N HIS A 291 14.14 -4.60 -2.68
CA HIS A 291 13.23 -3.82 -1.85
C HIS A 291 12.13 -4.70 -1.25
N LEU A 292 11.67 -4.29 -0.07
CA LEU A 292 10.46 -4.74 0.59
C LEU A 292 9.62 -3.47 0.84
N ASP A 293 8.54 -3.30 0.10
CA ASP A 293 7.88 -2.00 -0.12
C ASP A 293 8.93 -0.94 -0.51
N ASP A 294 8.95 0.20 0.18
CA ASP A 294 9.96 1.24 0.00
C ASP A 294 11.29 0.97 0.72
N LYS A 295 11.45 -0.12 1.48
CA LYS A 295 12.69 -0.38 2.25
C LYS A 295 13.69 -1.14 1.39
N LEU A 296 14.92 -0.66 1.36
CA LEU A 296 15.99 -1.25 0.54
C LEU A 296 16.84 -2.21 1.35
N TRP A 297 17.32 -3.26 0.69
CA TRP A 297 18.27 -4.24 1.22
C TRP A 297 19.40 -4.50 0.21
N PRO A 298 20.66 -4.67 0.66
CA PRO A 298 21.11 -4.54 2.03
C PRO A 298 21.02 -3.07 2.50
N ASP A 299 20.79 -2.85 3.79
CA ASP A 299 20.98 -1.51 4.37
C ASP A 299 22.49 -1.23 4.44
N LYS A 300 22.90 0.05 4.39
CA LYS A 300 24.30 0.51 4.33
C LYS A 300 25.23 -0.08 5.41
N LYS A 301 24.66 -0.67 6.47
CA LYS A 301 25.38 -1.26 7.60
C LYS A 301 25.69 -2.76 7.43
N GLN A 302 25.16 -3.41 6.40
CA GLN A 302 25.33 -4.84 6.16
C GLN A 302 26.17 -5.05 4.90
N SER A 303 27.47 -5.33 5.07
CA SER A 303 28.29 -5.88 3.99
C SER A 303 28.11 -7.39 3.99
N GLN A 304 27.37 -7.90 3.02
CA GLN A 304 27.16 -9.33 2.93
C GLN A 304 28.21 -9.95 2.00
N LYS A 305 29.05 -10.81 2.57
CA LYS A 305 30.18 -11.45 1.89
C LYS A 305 29.83 -12.80 1.24
N SER A 306 28.68 -13.39 1.57
CA SER A 306 28.26 -14.73 1.09
C SER A 306 26.86 -14.74 0.50
N SER A 307 26.66 -15.61 -0.49
CA SER A 307 25.34 -15.93 -1.06
C SER A 307 24.37 -16.39 0.03
N SER A 308 23.12 -15.97 -0.04
CA SER A 308 22.08 -16.39 0.91
C SER A 308 20.74 -16.60 0.22
N GLU A 309 19.91 -17.46 0.79
CA GLU A 309 18.54 -17.65 0.30
C GLU A 309 17.60 -16.64 0.96
N ILE A 310 16.73 -16.05 0.14
CA ILE A 310 15.58 -15.28 0.59
C ILE A 310 14.33 -16.12 0.34
N LYS A 311 13.50 -16.25 1.37
CA LYS A 311 12.22 -16.92 1.29
C LYS A 311 11.09 -15.91 1.49
N ILE A 312 10.19 -15.81 0.53
CA ILE A 312 8.98 -14.98 0.59
C ILE A 312 7.77 -15.90 0.63
N THR A 313 6.90 -15.66 1.60
CA THR A 313 5.65 -16.41 1.83
C THR A 313 4.50 -15.49 2.17
N VAL A 314 3.27 -15.97 1.96
CA VAL A 314 2.05 -15.26 2.32
C VAL A 314 1.68 -15.58 3.77
N LYS A 315 1.48 -14.55 4.59
CA LYS A 315 0.84 -14.67 5.89
C LYS A 315 -0.64 -14.32 5.75
N HIS A 316 -1.48 -15.36 5.70
CA HIS A 316 -2.88 -15.22 5.35
C HIS A 316 -3.68 -14.46 6.42
N SER A 317 -4.52 -13.52 5.98
CA SER A 317 -5.46 -12.76 6.82
C SER A 317 -4.83 -12.11 8.07
N ALA A 318 -3.55 -11.75 8.00
CA ALA A 318 -2.76 -11.26 9.13
C ALA A 318 -3.00 -9.79 9.50
N LEU A 319 -3.75 -9.06 8.68
CA LEU A 319 -4.17 -7.69 8.94
C LEU A 319 -5.67 -7.56 8.68
N ILE A 320 -6.35 -6.69 9.44
CA ILE A 320 -7.74 -6.34 9.20
C ILE A 320 -7.81 -4.92 8.69
N VAL A 321 -8.43 -4.71 7.53
CA VAL A 321 -8.69 -3.39 6.95
C VAL A 321 -10.16 -3.04 7.14
N LEU A 322 -10.45 -1.91 7.77
CA LEU A 322 -11.80 -1.34 7.80
C LEU A 322 -11.99 -0.47 6.54
N GLN A 323 -12.67 -1.01 5.55
CA GLN A 323 -13.09 -0.22 4.39
C GLN A 323 -14.31 0.62 4.73
N PRO A 324 -14.32 1.94 4.45
CA PRO A 324 -15.47 2.79 4.69
C PRO A 324 -16.67 2.31 3.88
N ALA A 325 -17.87 2.65 4.35
CA ALA A 325 -19.09 2.40 3.61
C ALA A 325 -19.01 3.02 2.20
N PRO A 326 -19.67 2.44 1.20
CA PRO A 326 -19.80 3.06 -0.11
C PRO A 326 -20.36 4.48 0.02
N ALA A 327 -20.00 5.36 -0.92
CA ALA A 327 -20.72 6.63 -1.04
C ALA A 327 -22.21 6.32 -1.28
N VAL A 328 -23.09 7.00 -0.55
CA VAL A 328 -24.52 7.00 -0.88
C VAL A 328 -24.61 7.71 -2.22
N LYS A 329 -25.10 7.02 -3.26
CA LYS A 329 -25.47 7.70 -4.50
C LYS A 329 -26.66 8.58 -4.14
N THR A 330 -26.42 9.89 -4.03
CA THR A 330 -27.47 10.90 -4.01
C THR A 330 -28.05 11.06 -5.39
#